data_AF-A0A367KHC6-F1
#
_entry.id   AF-A0A367KHC6-F1
#
_cell.length_a   1.000
_cell.length_b   1.000
_cell.length_c   1.000
_cell.angle_alpha   90.00
_cell.angle_beta   90.00
_cell.angle_gamma   90.00
#
_symmetry.space_group_name_H-M   'P 1'
#
loop_
_entity.id
_entity.type
_entity.pdbx_description
1 polymer ?
#
loop_
_entity_poly.entity_id
_entity_poly.type
_entity_poly.pdbx_seq_one_letter_code
_entity_poly.pdbx_strand_id
1 'polypeptide(L)'
;QINDPSASKPADWVDEAEIDDPTDVKPEGYDNIPEFIADPSAKKPEDWDDDMDGDWEAPSVANPEHKGPWAPKRIANPLYKGEWEHPLIDNPEYKVDNEIYAYEFGNVGLDIWQVSSGTILDNILLTDSIEEAEKIRKENEAVYEKEKEAKTAYAQKLSDENKEKMENAAAETVNEEKAQTIDDLDVDALLEKTAEAKVPEPEAEDAKKPVKDEL
;
A
#
# COMPACT_ATOMS: atom_id res chain seq x y z
N GLN A 1 -25.92 12.15 15.47
CA GLN A 1 -25.25 13.25 16.21
C GLN A 1 -24.25 13.93 15.29
N ILE A 2 -23.97 15.21 15.51
CA ILE A 2 -22.95 16.01 14.83
C ILE A 2 -22.14 16.79 15.88
N ASN A 3 -20.94 17.23 15.52
CA ASN A 3 -20.17 18.16 16.34
C ASN A 3 -20.97 19.47 16.50
N ASP A 4 -21.06 19.98 17.72
CA ASP A 4 -21.72 21.26 18.02
C ASP A 4 -21.01 22.46 17.38
N PRO A 5 -21.53 23.06 16.30
CA PRO A 5 -20.84 24.15 15.63
C PRO A 5 -20.65 25.41 16.51
N SER A 6 -21.33 25.50 17.64
CA SER A 6 -21.18 26.61 18.60
C SER A 6 -20.09 26.35 19.65
N ALA A 7 -19.68 25.09 19.83
CA ALA A 7 -18.64 24.73 20.75
C ALA A 7 -17.26 24.98 20.13
N SER A 8 -16.35 25.47 20.95
CA SER A 8 -14.96 25.64 20.60
C SER A 8 -14.13 25.34 21.83
N LYS A 9 -12.89 24.92 21.61
CA LYS A 9 -11.96 24.63 22.70
C LYS A 9 -11.82 25.86 23.61
N PRO A 10 -12.04 25.74 24.93
CA PRO A 10 -11.86 26.85 25.85
C PRO A 10 -10.41 27.36 25.82
N ALA A 11 -10.23 28.68 25.96
CA ALA A 11 -8.90 29.30 25.95
C ALA A 11 -8.05 28.91 27.18
N ASP A 12 -8.68 28.47 28.27
CA ASP A 12 -8.05 27.99 29.50
C ASP A 12 -7.82 26.47 29.50
N TRP A 13 -8.02 25.80 28.37
CA TRP A 13 -7.80 24.37 28.22
C TRP A 13 -6.38 24.07 27.74
N VAL A 14 -5.58 23.51 28.64
CA VAL A 14 -4.18 23.17 28.38
C VAL A 14 -4.10 21.78 27.78
N ASP A 15 -3.46 21.65 26.61
CA ASP A 15 -3.26 20.36 25.91
C ASP A 15 -1.92 19.71 26.29
N GLU A 16 -0.98 20.50 26.81
CA GLU A 16 0.32 20.00 27.21
C GLU A 16 0.19 19.17 28.49
N ALA A 17 0.21 17.85 28.34
CA ALA A 17 0.21 16.89 29.45
C ALA A 17 1.43 17.04 30.36
N GLU A 18 2.55 17.51 29.81
CA GLU A 18 3.80 17.75 30.53
C GLU A 18 4.33 19.15 30.27
N ILE A 19 4.85 19.77 31.33
CA ILE A 19 5.53 21.06 31.29
C ILE A 19 6.95 20.91 31.81
N ASP A 20 7.82 21.87 31.49
CA ASP A 20 9.16 21.91 32.05
C ASP A 20 9.09 22.22 33.55
N ASP A 21 9.86 21.49 34.35
CA ASP A 21 9.93 21.68 35.78
C ASP A 21 10.51 23.08 36.07
N PRO A 22 9.72 24.01 36.65
CA PRO A 22 10.20 25.35 36.94
C PRO A 22 11.26 25.39 38.05
N THR A 23 11.45 24.27 38.77
CA THR A 23 12.44 24.12 39.84
C THR A 23 13.73 23.44 39.37
N ASP A 24 13.72 22.80 38.20
CA ASP A 24 14.91 22.20 37.62
C ASP A 24 15.70 23.29 36.89
N VAL A 25 16.71 23.82 37.57
CA VAL A 25 17.58 24.85 37.02
C VAL A 25 18.85 24.22 36.45
N LYS A 26 19.30 24.76 35.32
CA LYS A 26 20.55 24.36 34.70
C LYS A 26 21.71 24.48 35.69
N PRO A 27 22.47 23.40 35.93
CA PRO A 27 23.65 23.47 36.79
C PRO A 27 24.68 24.46 36.26
N GLU A 28 25.30 25.21 37.16
CA GLU A 28 26.39 26.12 36.82
C GLU A 28 27.55 25.33 36.19
N GLY A 29 28.05 25.79 35.05
CA GLY A 29 29.16 25.16 34.35
C GLY A 29 28.79 24.01 33.41
N TYR A 30 27.50 23.64 33.28
CA TYR A 30 27.06 22.59 32.35
C TYR A 30 27.44 22.87 30.88
N ASP A 31 27.32 24.13 30.44
CA ASP A 31 27.71 24.55 29.07
C ASP A 31 29.21 24.64 28.86
N ASN A 32 29.99 24.66 29.95
CA ASN A 32 31.43 24.78 29.87
C ASN A 32 32.11 23.42 29.67
N ILE A 33 31.35 22.33 29.65
CA ILE A 33 31.86 20.98 29.42
C ILE A 33 32.05 20.80 27.90
N PRO A 34 33.29 20.71 27.39
CA PRO A 34 33.55 20.58 25.97
C PRO A 34 33.05 19.23 25.44
N GLU A 35 32.52 19.23 24.21
CA GLU A 35 32.02 18.02 23.53
C GLU A 35 33.15 17.02 23.22
N PHE A 36 34.35 17.53 22.95
CA PHE A 36 35.53 16.74 22.67
C PHE A 36 36.65 17.09 23.65
N ILE A 37 37.31 16.05 24.18
CA ILE A 37 38.52 16.15 24.99
C ILE A 37 39.65 15.40 24.29
N ALA A 38 40.90 15.80 24.51
CA ALA A 38 42.04 15.04 24.02
C ALA A 38 42.04 13.63 24.64
N ASP A 39 42.29 12.60 23.84
CA ASP A 39 42.31 11.20 24.29
C ASP A 39 43.40 11.01 25.37
N PRO A 40 43.03 10.74 26.63
CA PRO A 40 44.00 10.54 27.71
C PRO A 40 44.81 9.25 27.57
N SER A 41 44.38 8.34 26.68
CA SER A 41 45.06 7.07 26.40
C SER A 41 45.97 7.14 25.18
N ALA A 42 45.82 8.17 24.34
CA ALA A 42 46.66 8.34 23.17
C ALA A 42 48.08 8.71 23.58
N LYS A 43 49.04 8.00 23.01
CA LYS A 43 50.47 8.28 23.17
C LYS A 43 51.04 8.64 21.82
N LYS A 44 51.96 9.61 21.83
CA LYS A 44 52.76 9.96 20.67
C LYS A 44 53.44 8.70 20.10
N PRO A 45 53.31 8.41 18.78
CA PRO A 45 53.99 7.29 18.15
C PRO A 45 55.51 7.37 18.29
N GLU A 46 56.18 6.21 18.39
CA GLU A 46 57.64 6.14 18.54
C GLU A 46 58.40 6.67 17.29
N ASP A 47 57.75 6.64 16.12
CA ASP A 47 58.31 7.10 14.84
C ASP A 47 57.97 8.57 14.50
N TRP A 48 57.44 9.37 15.43
CA TRP A 48 57.07 10.79 15.17
C TRP A 48 58.23 11.76 15.41
N ASP A 49 58.54 12.61 14.42
CA ASP A 49 59.61 13.61 14.45
C ASP A 49 59.07 15.04 14.56
N ASP A 50 59.22 15.70 15.73
CA ASP A 50 58.66 17.04 15.97
C ASP A 50 59.31 18.14 15.11
N ASP A 51 60.55 17.94 14.63
CA ASP A 51 61.26 18.94 13.82
C ASP A 51 60.78 18.93 12.35
N MET A 52 60.27 17.79 11.88
CA MET A 52 59.80 17.60 10.49
C MET A 52 58.26 17.57 10.38
N ASP A 53 57.56 16.95 11.35
CA ASP A 53 56.11 16.74 11.34
C ASP A 53 55.34 17.73 12.25
N GLY A 54 56.05 18.46 13.12
CA GLY A 54 55.49 19.46 14.05
C GLY A 54 55.05 18.87 15.39
N ASP A 55 54.54 19.74 16.29
CA ASP A 55 54.07 19.35 17.62
C ASP A 55 52.90 18.34 17.52
N TRP A 56 53.08 17.14 18.07
CA TRP A 56 52.04 16.12 18.07
C TRP A 56 50.85 16.52 18.96
N GLU A 57 49.64 16.52 18.37
CA GLU A 57 48.39 16.70 19.10
C GLU A 57 47.64 15.37 19.22
N ALA A 58 47.18 15.06 20.44
CA ALA A 58 46.40 13.84 20.69
C ALA A 58 45.05 13.90 19.95
N PRO A 59 44.56 12.76 19.42
CA PRO A 59 43.25 12.71 18.79
C PRO A 59 42.15 13.13 19.78
N SER A 60 41.16 13.87 19.28
CA SER A 60 40.00 14.29 20.07
C SER A 60 39.00 13.14 20.20
N VAL A 61 38.58 12.84 21.43
CA VAL A 61 37.55 11.83 21.76
C VAL A 61 36.34 12.51 22.40
N ALA A 62 35.17 11.90 22.23
CA ALA A 62 33.94 12.40 22.83
C ALA A 62 34.06 12.42 24.37
N ASN A 63 33.75 13.55 24.99
CA ASN A 63 33.79 13.71 26.44
C ASN A 63 32.61 12.98 27.09
N PRO A 64 32.84 11.96 27.94
CA PRO A 64 31.76 11.23 28.61
C PRO A 64 30.89 12.11 29.52
N GLU A 65 31.44 13.23 30.01
CA GLU A 65 30.73 14.19 30.86
C GLU A 65 29.89 15.19 30.06
N HIS A 66 30.09 15.30 28.74
CA HIS A 66 29.28 16.17 27.89
C HIS A 66 27.93 15.49 27.58
N LYS A 67 26.88 15.94 28.28
CA LYS A 67 25.53 15.36 28.17
C LYS A 67 24.65 16.01 27.09
N GLY A 68 25.26 16.75 26.15
CA GLY A 68 24.54 17.51 25.13
C GLY A 68 23.82 18.74 25.71
N PRO A 69 23.00 19.45 24.91
CA PRO A 69 22.30 20.65 25.37
C PRO A 69 21.38 20.34 26.56
N TRP A 70 21.47 21.13 27.63
CA TRP A 70 20.63 20.96 28.81
C TRP A 70 19.17 21.23 28.46
N ALA A 71 18.29 20.30 28.84
CA ALA A 71 16.85 20.47 28.84
C ALA A 71 16.31 20.18 30.25
N PRO A 72 15.35 20.99 30.75
CA PRO A 72 14.72 20.75 32.05
C PRO A 72 13.95 19.42 32.04
N LYS A 73 13.83 18.80 33.21
CA LYS A 73 12.95 17.64 33.39
C LYS A 73 11.50 18.02 33.08
N ARG A 74 10.79 17.14 32.39
CA ARG A 74 9.36 17.28 32.13
C ARG A 74 8.57 16.71 33.30
N ILE A 75 7.60 17.46 33.81
CA ILE A 75 6.70 17.06 34.90
C ILE A 75 5.25 17.11 34.41
N ALA A 76 4.41 16.26 34.98
CA ALA A 76 2.98 16.27 34.69
C ALA A 76 2.38 17.65 34.99
N ASN A 77 1.68 18.22 34.02
CA ASN A 77 1.08 19.53 34.11
C ASN A 77 -0.20 19.47 34.98
N PRO A 78 -0.25 20.13 36.15
CA PRO A 78 -1.43 20.10 37.00
C PRO A 78 -2.69 20.75 36.37
N LEU A 79 -2.50 21.56 35.32
CA LEU A 79 -3.58 22.23 34.59
C LEU A 79 -4.05 21.46 33.35
N TYR A 80 -3.42 20.33 33.02
CA TYR A 80 -3.83 19.49 31.90
C TYR A 80 -5.19 18.86 32.20
N LYS A 81 -6.17 19.15 31.34
CA LYS A 81 -7.56 18.66 31.49
C LYS A 81 -7.86 17.44 30.60
N GLY A 82 -6.85 16.92 29.89
CA GLY A 82 -7.02 15.88 28.86
C GLY A 82 -7.06 16.49 27.47
N GLU A 83 -7.11 15.65 26.44
CA GLU A 83 -7.42 16.11 25.09
C GLU A 83 -8.84 16.66 25.07
N TRP A 84 -9.03 17.84 24.49
CA TRP A 84 -10.37 18.42 24.41
C TRP A 84 -11.23 17.63 23.41
N GLU A 85 -12.27 16.99 23.91
CA GLU A 85 -13.27 16.32 23.07
C GLU A 85 -14.39 17.30 22.69
N HIS A 86 -14.66 17.36 21.39
CA HIS A 86 -15.69 18.24 20.85
C HIS A 86 -17.09 17.72 21.22
N PRO A 87 -17.97 18.51 21.84
CA PRO A 87 -19.28 18.03 22.24
C PRO A 87 -20.13 17.67 21.02
N LEU A 88 -20.87 16.58 21.16
CA LEU A 88 -21.79 16.06 20.15
C LEU A 88 -23.21 16.51 20.49
N ILE A 89 -23.90 17.08 19.50
CA ILE A 89 -25.33 17.42 19.57
C ILE A 89 -26.13 16.53 18.63
N ASP A 90 -27.43 16.43 18.86
CA ASP A 90 -28.32 15.77 17.92
C ASP A 90 -28.35 16.53 16.60
N ASN A 91 -28.32 15.79 15.49
CA ASN A 91 -28.32 16.38 14.17
C ASN A 91 -29.76 16.82 13.83
N PRO A 92 -30.06 18.12 13.69
CA PRO A 92 -31.41 18.59 13.38
C PRO A 92 -31.90 18.13 12.01
N GLU A 93 -30.98 17.83 11.09
CA GLU A 93 -31.31 17.32 9.74
C GLU A 93 -31.47 15.79 9.71
N TYR A 94 -31.15 15.08 10.80
CA TYR A 94 -31.35 13.63 10.84
C TYR A 94 -32.84 13.32 10.88
N LYS A 95 -33.29 12.54 9.89
CA LYS A 95 -34.66 12.06 9.79
C LYS A 95 -34.63 10.55 9.65
N VAL A 96 -35.44 9.88 10.47
CA VAL A 96 -35.70 8.46 10.29
C VAL A 96 -36.73 8.32 9.19
N ASP A 97 -36.34 7.65 8.11
CA ASP A 97 -37.24 7.30 7.03
C ASP A 97 -37.41 5.77 7.03
N ASN A 98 -38.64 5.33 7.28
CA ASN A 98 -38.99 3.91 7.33
C ASN A 98 -39.37 3.36 5.94
N GLU A 99 -39.48 4.21 4.93
CA GLU A 99 -39.91 3.86 3.58
C GLU A 99 -38.73 3.80 2.59
N ILE A 100 -37.48 3.86 3.08
CA ILE A 100 -36.26 3.79 2.26
C ILE A 100 -36.23 2.52 1.39
N TYR A 101 -36.92 1.46 1.77
CA TYR A 101 -37.00 0.21 0.98
C TYR A 101 -38.07 0.23 -0.13
N ALA A 102 -39.03 1.16 -0.07
CA ALA A 102 -40.20 1.17 -0.93
C ALA A 102 -39.90 1.94 -2.21
N TYR A 103 -39.85 1.23 -3.34
CA TYR A 103 -39.68 1.82 -4.67
C TYR A 103 -40.66 1.18 -5.65
N GLU A 104 -41.13 1.99 -6.61
CA GLU A 104 -41.87 1.53 -7.77
C GLU A 104 -40.93 1.50 -8.98
N PHE A 105 -40.84 0.35 -9.65
CA PHE A 105 -40.01 0.17 -10.83
C PHE A 105 -40.69 -0.80 -11.81
N GLY A 106 -40.47 -0.57 -13.11
CA GLY A 106 -41.05 -1.39 -14.18
C GLY A 106 -40.01 -1.98 -15.14
N ASN A 107 -38.72 -1.74 -14.90
CA ASN A 107 -37.65 -2.14 -15.79
C ASN A 107 -36.54 -2.84 -15.01
N VAL A 108 -35.96 -3.87 -15.64
CA VAL A 108 -34.76 -4.56 -15.15
C VAL A 108 -33.64 -4.26 -16.14
N GLY A 109 -32.61 -3.56 -15.69
CA GLY A 109 -31.42 -3.26 -16.47
C GLY A 109 -30.23 -4.07 -15.97
N LEU A 110 -29.44 -4.62 -16.89
CA LEU A 110 -28.18 -5.28 -16.59
C LEU A 110 -27.04 -4.44 -17.16
N ASP A 111 -26.43 -3.63 -16.31
CA ASP A 111 -25.23 -2.85 -16.65
C ASP A 111 -24.03 -3.47 -15.95
N ILE A 112 -23.16 -4.13 -16.73
CA ILE A 112 -21.99 -4.86 -16.22
C ILE A 112 -20.73 -4.52 -17.01
N TRP A 113 -19.67 -4.21 -16.27
CA TRP A 113 -18.31 -4.14 -16.81
C TRP A 113 -17.65 -5.52 -16.72
N GLN A 114 -17.14 -6.04 -17.84
CA GLN A 114 -16.43 -7.34 -17.88
C GLN A 114 -15.09 -7.23 -18.62
N VAL A 115 -14.06 -7.87 -18.07
CA VAL A 115 -12.74 -8.01 -18.71
C VAL A 115 -12.68 -9.27 -19.57
N SER A 116 -13.33 -10.35 -19.13
CA SER A 116 -13.41 -11.63 -19.84
C SER A 116 -14.86 -12.01 -20.09
N SER A 117 -15.18 -12.40 -21.32
CA SER A 117 -16.50 -12.93 -21.70
C SER A 117 -16.72 -14.34 -21.13
N GLY A 118 -17.99 -14.74 -20.98
CA GLY A 118 -18.36 -16.11 -20.57
C GLY A 118 -19.35 -16.16 -19.41
N THR A 119 -19.80 -15.01 -18.90
CA THR A 119 -20.89 -14.94 -17.92
C THR A 119 -22.23 -15.23 -18.61
N ILE A 120 -22.98 -16.19 -18.07
CA ILE A 120 -24.35 -16.51 -18.49
C ILE A 120 -25.27 -16.06 -17.37
N LEU A 121 -26.31 -15.30 -17.71
CA LEU A 121 -27.36 -14.87 -16.80
C LEU A 121 -28.66 -15.52 -17.28
N ASP A 122 -29.31 -16.28 -16.41
CA ASP A 122 -30.61 -16.91 -16.67
C ASP A 122 -31.46 -16.91 -15.39
N ASN A 123 -32.74 -17.25 -15.52
CA ASN A 123 -33.71 -17.42 -14.43
C ASN A 123 -33.90 -16.17 -13.55
N ILE A 124 -33.93 -14.98 -14.17
CA ILE A 124 -34.22 -13.72 -13.48
C ILE A 124 -35.68 -13.75 -12.97
N LEU A 125 -35.85 -13.76 -11.65
CA LEU A 125 -37.15 -13.77 -10.96
C LEU A 125 -37.34 -12.47 -10.17
N LEU A 126 -38.49 -11.82 -10.38
CA LEU A 126 -38.96 -10.70 -9.57
C LEU A 126 -40.30 -11.10 -8.93
N THR A 127 -40.35 -11.16 -7.60
CA THR A 127 -41.56 -11.50 -6.83
C THR A 127 -41.53 -10.79 -5.47
N ASP A 128 -42.71 -10.58 -4.88
CA ASP A 128 -42.93 -10.09 -3.52
C ASP A 128 -43.07 -11.23 -2.49
N SER A 129 -43.11 -12.48 -2.97
CA SER A 129 -43.31 -13.67 -2.14
C SER A 129 -42.00 -14.45 -1.95
N ILE A 130 -41.56 -14.53 -0.69
CA ILE A 130 -40.40 -15.34 -0.31
C ILE A 130 -40.67 -16.82 -0.58
N GLU A 131 -41.89 -17.30 -0.35
CA GLU A 131 -42.25 -18.70 -0.55
C GLU A 131 -42.19 -19.10 -2.03
N GLU A 132 -42.64 -18.21 -2.93
CA GLU A 132 -42.56 -18.42 -4.38
C GLU A 132 -41.09 -18.44 -4.85
N ALA A 133 -40.28 -17.48 -4.39
CA ALA A 133 -38.86 -17.42 -4.70
C ALA A 133 -38.12 -18.68 -4.26
N GLU A 134 -38.41 -19.18 -3.04
CA GLU A 134 -37.80 -20.42 -2.55
C GLU A 134 -38.24 -21.65 -3.33
N LYS A 135 -39.51 -21.72 -3.72
CA LYS A 135 -40.04 -22.83 -4.51
C LYS A 135 -39.34 -22.88 -5.88
N ILE A 136 -39.29 -21.77 -6.60
CA ILE A 136 -38.63 -21.68 -7.92
C ILE A 136 -37.14 -21.98 -7.79
N ARG A 137 -36.47 -21.49 -6.74
CA ARG A 137 -35.07 -21.84 -6.45
C ARG A 137 -34.88 -23.35 -6.30
N LYS A 138 -35.72 -24.02 -5.50
CA LYS A 138 -35.64 -25.47 -5.27
C LYS A 138 -35.94 -26.26 -6.54
N GLU A 139 -36.90 -25.82 -7.35
CA GLU A 139 -37.21 -26.44 -8.65
C GLU A 139 -36.03 -26.36 -9.62
N ASN A 140 -35.25 -25.27 -9.59
CA ASN A 140 -34.08 -25.06 -10.44
C ASN A 140 -32.76 -25.62 -9.86
N GLU A 141 -32.75 -26.13 -8.63
CA GLU A 141 -31.53 -26.60 -7.95
C GLU A 141 -30.79 -27.70 -8.74
N ALA A 142 -31.54 -28.66 -9.30
CA ALA A 142 -30.97 -29.73 -10.10
C ALA A 142 -30.39 -29.25 -11.44
N VAL A 143 -30.90 -28.15 -11.99
CA VAL A 143 -30.37 -27.52 -13.22
C VAL A 143 -29.09 -26.77 -12.88
N TYR A 144 -29.11 -25.99 -11.80
CA TYR A 144 -27.95 -25.25 -11.30
C TYR A 144 -26.73 -26.14 -11.08
N GLU A 145 -26.87 -27.30 -10.42
CA GLU A 145 -25.75 -28.20 -10.19
C GLU A 145 -25.16 -28.75 -11.51
N LYS A 146 -26.02 -29.08 -12.48
CA LYS A 146 -25.56 -29.52 -13.80
C LYS A 146 -24.84 -28.41 -14.58
N GLU A 147 -25.33 -27.18 -14.51
CA GLU A 147 -24.70 -26.03 -15.16
C GLU A 147 -23.33 -25.73 -14.53
N LYS A 148 -23.22 -25.84 -13.21
CA LYS A 148 -21.97 -25.68 -12.46
C LYS A 148 -20.94 -26.75 -12.83
N GLU A 149 -21.36 -28.01 -12.94
CA GLU A 149 -20.52 -29.10 -13.43
C GLU A 149 -20.06 -28.85 -14.88
N ALA A 150 -20.98 -28.47 -15.76
CA ALA A 150 -20.68 -28.17 -17.16
C ALA A 150 -19.70 -26.98 -17.30
N LYS A 151 -19.87 -25.93 -16.50
CA LYS A 151 -18.98 -24.77 -16.46
C LYS A 151 -17.57 -25.16 -16.00
N THR A 152 -17.48 -26.00 -14.97
CA THR A 152 -16.19 -26.49 -14.46
C THR A 152 -15.48 -27.35 -15.49
N ALA A 153 -16.20 -28.27 -16.14
CA ALA A 153 -15.67 -29.09 -17.20
C ALA A 153 -15.22 -28.26 -18.42
N TYR A 154 -15.97 -27.23 -18.80
CA TYR A 154 -15.60 -26.32 -19.87
C TYR A 154 -14.35 -25.51 -19.54
N ALA A 155 -14.27 -24.96 -18.32
CA ALA A 155 -13.10 -24.21 -17.85
C ALA A 155 -11.84 -25.10 -17.83
N GLN A 156 -11.98 -26.35 -17.38
CA GLN A 156 -10.88 -27.31 -17.39
C GLN A 156 -10.42 -27.65 -18.81
N LYS A 157 -11.35 -27.93 -19.74
CA LYS A 157 -11.02 -28.15 -21.15
C LYS A 157 -10.31 -26.96 -21.77
N LEU A 158 -10.79 -25.74 -21.51
CA LEU A 158 -10.16 -24.53 -22.02
C LEU A 158 -8.74 -24.36 -21.46
N SER A 159 -8.52 -24.70 -20.19
CA SER A 159 -7.19 -24.69 -19.56
C SER A 159 -6.26 -25.74 -20.18
N ASP A 160 -6.75 -26.96 -20.40
CA ASP A 160 -5.99 -28.05 -21.01
C ASP A 160 -5.62 -27.72 -22.47
N GLU A 161 -6.58 -27.20 -23.25
CA GLU A 161 -6.35 -26.75 -24.63
C GLU A 161 -5.33 -25.60 -24.69
N ASN A 162 -5.42 -24.64 -23.77
CA ASN A 162 -4.47 -23.53 -23.72
C ASN A 162 -3.06 -23.99 -23.33
N LYS A 163 -2.96 -24.96 -22.41
CA LYS A 163 -1.69 -25.59 -22.05
C LYS A 163 -1.10 -26.37 -23.22
N GLU A 164 -1.90 -27.16 -23.93
CA GLU A 164 -1.46 -27.91 -25.11
C GLU A 164 -1.01 -26.96 -26.24
N LYS A 165 -1.75 -25.86 -26.48
CA LYS A 165 -1.34 -24.82 -27.44
C LYS A 165 -0.02 -24.16 -27.04
N MET A 166 0.19 -23.87 -25.76
CA MET A 166 1.46 -23.32 -25.28
C MET A 166 2.62 -24.31 -25.39
N GLU A 167 2.39 -25.58 -25.06
CA GLU A 167 3.40 -26.65 -25.18
C GLU A 167 3.75 -26.91 -26.65
N ASN A 168 2.77 -26.93 -27.54
CA ASN A 168 2.99 -27.06 -28.98
C ASN A 168 3.69 -25.83 -29.56
N ALA A 169 3.31 -24.61 -29.17
CA ALA A 169 4.00 -23.39 -29.59
C ALA A 169 5.47 -23.39 -29.09
N ALA A 170 5.72 -23.80 -27.84
CA ALA A 170 7.07 -23.93 -27.30
C ALA A 170 7.88 -25.04 -28.00
N ALA A 171 7.24 -26.15 -28.38
CA ALA A 171 7.87 -27.23 -29.12
C ALA A 171 8.19 -26.83 -30.57
N GLU A 172 7.32 -26.04 -31.22
CA GLU A 172 7.56 -25.45 -32.53
C GLU A 172 8.72 -24.45 -32.48
N THR A 173 8.79 -23.56 -31.50
CA THR A 173 9.96 -22.66 -31.34
C THR A 173 11.26 -23.43 -31.10
N VAL A 174 11.23 -24.48 -30.27
CA VAL A 174 12.41 -25.33 -30.01
C VAL A 174 12.79 -26.15 -31.24
N ASN A 175 11.83 -26.55 -32.07
CA ASN A 175 12.10 -27.29 -33.30
C ASN A 175 12.57 -26.38 -34.44
N GLU A 176 12.11 -25.12 -34.51
CA GLU A 176 12.69 -24.08 -35.38
C GLU A 176 14.13 -23.74 -34.96
N GLU A 177 14.40 -23.58 -33.66
CA GLU A 177 15.75 -23.38 -33.12
C GLU A 177 16.65 -24.61 -33.30
N LYS A 178 16.11 -25.83 -33.24
CA LYS A 178 16.87 -27.06 -33.52
C LYS A 178 17.00 -27.39 -35.00
N ALA A 179 16.05 -27.01 -35.85
CA ALA A 179 16.15 -27.15 -37.32
C ALA A 179 17.22 -26.21 -37.90
N GLN A 180 17.60 -25.17 -37.15
CA GLN A 180 18.91 -24.55 -37.25
C GLN A 180 19.97 -25.47 -36.59
N THR A 181 20.16 -26.68 -37.11
CA THR A 181 21.24 -27.57 -36.64
C THR A 181 22.60 -27.00 -37.05
N ILE A 182 23.31 -26.41 -36.07
CA ILE A 182 24.76 -26.44 -35.75
C ILE A 182 25.82 -26.14 -36.84
N ASP A 183 25.58 -26.36 -38.13
CA ASP A 183 26.56 -26.09 -39.20
C ASP A 183 26.54 -24.64 -39.72
N ASP A 184 25.53 -23.83 -39.35
CA ASP A 184 25.40 -22.41 -39.74
C ASP A 184 25.41 -21.42 -38.55
N LEU A 185 25.69 -21.88 -37.33
CA LEU A 185 25.76 -20.99 -36.15
C LEU A 185 27.12 -20.27 -36.09
N ASP A 186 27.16 -19.05 -36.60
CA ASP A 186 28.23 -18.09 -36.31
C ASP A 186 28.11 -17.63 -34.85
N VAL A 187 28.88 -18.28 -33.97
CA VAL A 187 28.92 -18.02 -32.53
C VAL A 187 29.34 -16.58 -32.21
N ASP A 188 30.09 -15.93 -33.11
CA ASP A 188 30.53 -14.53 -32.92
C ASP A 188 29.40 -13.52 -33.15
N ALA A 189 28.44 -13.81 -34.04
CA ALA A 189 27.28 -12.94 -34.28
C ALA A 189 26.22 -12.97 -33.16
N LEU A 190 26.18 -14.05 -32.38
CA LEU A 190 25.25 -14.20 -31.24
C LEU A 190 25.73 -13.46 -29.98
N LEU A 191 27.04 -13.28 -29.81
CA LEU A 191 27.61 -12.50 -28.71
C LEU A 191 27.43 -10.99 -28.88
N GLU A 192 27.34 -10.47 -30.11
CA GLU A 192 27.04 -9.04 -30.34
C GLU A 192 25.56 -8.69 -30.11
N LYS A 193 24.61 -9.57 -30.46
CA LYS A 193 23.17 -9.29 -30.30
C LYS A 193 22.65 -9.39 -28.86
N THR A 194 23.33 -10.16 -28.01
CA THR A 194 22.96 -10.26 -26.58
C THR A 194 23.34 -9.00 -25.79
N ALA A 195 24.18 -8.12 -26.33
CA ALA A 195 24.57 -6.86 -25.71
C ALA A 195 23.58 -5.70 -25.94
N GLU A 196 22.65 -5.81 -26.91
CA GLU A 196 21.76 -4.68 -27.30
C GLU A 196 20.27 -4.88 -26.99
N ALA A 197 19.82 -6.04 -26.48
CA ALA A 197 18.42 -6.25 -26.11
C ALA A 197 18.09 -5.59 -24.75
N LYS A 198 17.86 -4.29 -24.77
CA LYS A 198 17.17 -3.56 -23.70
C LYS A 198 15.76 -4.13 -23.54
N VAL A 199 15.42 -4.50 -22.30
CA VAL A 199 14.08 -4.95 -21.88
C VAL A 199 13.02 -3.97 -22.39
N PRO A 200 12.06 -4.38 -23.25
CA PRO A 200 10.87 -3.58 -23.48
C PRO A 200 9.88 -3.82 -22.33
N GLU A 201 9.43 -2.73 -21.71
CA GLU A 201 8.30 -2.74 -20.77
C GLU A 201 7.02 -3.20 -21.49
N PRO A 202 6.08 -3.90 -20.81
CA PRO A 202 4.83 -4.30 -21.42
C PRO A 202 3.91 -3.09 -21.65
N GLU A 203 3.69 -2.71 -22.90
CA GLU A 203 2.64 -1.77 -23.28
C GLU A 203 1.26 -2.44 -23.11
N ALA A 204 0.38 -1.76 -22.37
CA ALA A 204 -1.04 -2.09 -22.28
C ALA A 204 -1.72 -1.74 -23.61
N GLU A 205 -2.35 -2.72 -24.24
CA GLU A 205 -3.05 -2.52 -25.51
C GLU A 205 -4.31 -1.66 -25.30
N ASP A 206 -4.30 -0.51 -25.96
CA ASP A 206 -5.29 0.56 -25.86
C ASP A 206 -6.65 0.13 -26.43
N ALA A 207 -7.70 0.39 -25.65
CA ALA A 207 -9.06 0.09 -26.00
C ALA A 207 -9.51 0.89 -27.25
N LYS A 208 -10.03 0.20 -28.26
CA LYS A 208 -10.75 0.84 -29.37
C LYS A 208 -11.94 1.64 -28.84
N LYS A 209 -11.86 2.97 -28.90
CA LYS A 209 -12.98 3.89 -28.64
C LYS A 209 -14.15 3.60 -29.59
N PRO A 210 -15.41 3.55 -29.10
CA PRO A 210 -16.58 3.52 -29.98
C PRO A 210 -16.80 4.89 -30.62
N VAL A 211 -17.16 4.86 -31.90
CA VAL A 211 -17.55 6.01 -32.73
C VAL A 211 -18.86 6.58 -32.20
N LYS A 212 -18.93 7.90 -32.02
CA LYS A 212 -20.17 8.65 -31.77
C LYS A 212 -21.04 8.56 -33.02
N ASP A 213 -22.20 7.92 -32.92
CA ASP A 213 -23.33 8.21 -33.81
C ASP A 213 -24.10 9.39 -33.22
N GLU A 214 -24.21 10.45 -34.00
CA GLU A 214 -25.18 11.54 -33.79
C GLU A 214 -26.55 11.05 -34.26
N LEU A 215 -27.52 11.04 -33.35
CA LEU A 215 -28.95 11.27 -33.61
C LEU A 215 -29.68 11.55 -32.30
#